data_AF-A0A7U7I8B5-F1
#
_entry.id   AF-A0A7U7I8B5-F1
#
_cell.length_a   1.000
_cell.length_b   1.000
_cell.length_c   1.000
_cell.angle_alpha   90.00
_cell.angle_beta   90.00
_cell.angle_gamma   90.00
#
_symmetry.space_group_name_H-M   'P 1'
#
loop_
_entity.id
_entity.type
_entity.pdbx_description
1 polymer ?
#
loop_
_entity_poly.entity_id
_entity_poly.type
_entity_poly.pdbx_seq_one_letter_code
_entity_poly.pdbx_strand_id
1 'polypeptide(L)' 'MDEREQPMTVSDEEIRAYMQRMIRSGRVKPAVLVVQTGKAFPAVDHERIVRCFNELDSPYLKRLK' A
#
# COMPACT_ATOMS: atom_id res chain seq x y z
N MET A 1 -30.70 -6.34 -9.05
CA MET A 1 -29.24 -6.57 -9.06
C MET A 1 -28.66 -5.25 -9.51
N ASP A 2 -28.42 -4.35 -8.55
CA ASP A 2 -28.09 -2.95 -8.84
C ASP A 2 -26.58 -2.76 -8.87
N GLU A 3 -26.09 -2.62 -10.10
CA GLU A 3 -25.19 -1.55 -10.56
C GLU A 3 -24.24 -0.97 -9.48
N ARG A 4 -23.04 -1.57 -9.38
CA ARG A 4 -21.90 -0.94 -8.68
C ARG A 4 -20.82 -0.57 -9.69
N GLU A 5 -21.13 0.34 -10.59
CA GLU A 5 -20.10 1.14 -11.24
C GLU A 5 -19.75 2.32 -10.32
N GLN A 6 -19.12 2.00 -9.19
CA GLN A 6 -18.28 2.98 -8.54
C GLN A 6 -16.99 3.03 -9.37
N PRO A 7 -16.50 4.20 -9.80
CA PRO A 7 -15.13 4.26 -10.28
C PRO A 7 -14.30 3.64 -9.15
N MET A 8 -13.58 2.55 -9.41
CA MET A 8 -12.80 1.83 -8.40
C MET A 8 -11.66 2.73 -7.90
N THR A 9 -12.01 3.74 -7.11
CA THR A 9 -11.09 4.58 -6.38
C THR A 9 -10.53 3.68 -5.31
N VAL A 10 -9.34 3.15 -5.58
CA VAL A 10 -8.60 2.29 -4.68
C VAL A 10 -8.62 2.91 -3.28
N SER A 11 -9.13 2.17 -2.33
CA SER A 11 -9.27 2.64 -0.95
C SER A 11 -7.93 2.55 -0.21
N ASP A 12 -7.73 3.41 0.80
CA ASP A 12 -6.51 3.38 1.63
C ASP A 12 -6.33 2.02 2.32
N GLU A 13 -7.44 1.35 2.63
CA GLU A 13 -7.43 -0.03 3.15
C GLU A 13 -6.85 -1.03 2.15
N GLU A 14 -7.18 -0.93 0.85
CA GLU A 14 -6.64 -1.81 -0.18
C GLU A 14 -5.15 -1.59 -0.39
N ILE A 15 -4.71 -0.33 -0.37
CA ILE A 15 -3.30 0.05 -0.44
C ILE A 15 -2.53 -0.56 0.74
N ARG A 16 -3.06 -0.40 1.96
CA ARG A 16 -2.45 -0.97 3.17
C ARG A 16 -2.44 -2.50 3.15
N ALA A 17 -3.51 -3.14 2.70
CA ALA A 17 -3.59 -4.60 2.57
C ALA A 17 -2.57 -5.14 1.56
N TYR A 18 -2.40 -4.45 0.42
CA TYR A 18 -1.37 -4.78 -0.57
C TYR A 18 0.04 -4.67 0.03
N MET A 19 0.32 -3.55 0.71
CA MET A 19 1.61 -3.33 1.35
C MET A 19 1.91 -4.38 2.43
N GLN A 20 0.92 -4.75 3.25
CA GLN A 20 1.08 -5.81 4.26
C GLN A 20 1.40 -7.18 3.65
N ARG A 21 0.75 -7.55 2.53
CA ARG A 21 1.07 -8.80 1.80
C ARG A 21 2.53 -8.79 1.33
N MET A 22 2.99 -7.67 0.80
CA MET A 22 4.37 -7.49 0.35
C MET A 22 5.37 -7.59 1.52
N ILE A 23 5.08 -6.99 2.66
CA ILE A 23 5.90 -7.11 3.88
C ILE A 23 5.96 -8.57 4.36
N ARG A 24 4.79 -9.24 4.45
CA ARG A 24 4.71 -10.66 4.87
C ARG A 24 5.44 -11.60 3.92
N SER A 25 5.59 -11.24 2.65
CA SER A 25 6.38 -12.03 1.70
C SER A 25 7.88 -12.05 2.04
N GLY A 26 8.37 -11.10 2.85
CA GLY A 26 9.79 -10.98 3.22
C GLY A 26 10.72 -10.58 2.08
N ARG A 27 10.21 -10.45 0.84
CA ARG A 27 10.99 -10.20 -0.38
C ARG A 27 11.10 -8.73 -0.75
N VAL A 28 10.44 -7.84 -0.01
CA VAL A 28 10.32 -6.42 -0.36
C VAL A 28 10.85 -5.57 0.79
N LYS A 29 11.92 -4.82 0.52
CA LYS A 29 12.42 -3.81 1.46
C LYS A 29 11.42 -2.65 1.52
N PRO A 30 11.20 -2.01 2.68
CA PRO A 30 10.28 -0.87 2.78
C PRO A 30 10.62 0.30 1.87
N ALA A 31 11.91 0.54 1.61
CA ALA A 31 12.34 1.56 0.66
C ALA A 31 11.78 1.34 -0.77
N VAL A 32 11.53 0.09 -1.17
CA VAL A 32 10.93 -0.23 -2.48
C VAL A 32 9.42 -0.49 -2.39
N LEU A 33 8.84 -0.52 -1.18
CA LEU A 33 7.43 -0.79 -0.97
C LEU A 33 6.57 0.34 -1.55
N VAL A 34 6.90 1.60 -1.24
CA VAL A 34 6.21 2.77 -1.78
C VAL A 34 6.26 2.79 -3.31
N VAL A 35 7.44 2.52 -3.89
CA VAL A 35 7.64 2.48 -5.35
C VAL A 35 6.83 1.37 -6.01
N GLN A 36 6.84 0.16 -5.44
CA GLN A 36 6.06 -0.96 -5.99
C GLN A 36 4.55 -0.74 -5.85
N THR A 37 4.11 -0.14 -4.74
CA THR A 37 2.69 0.21 -4.57
C THR A 37 2.27 1.28 -5.57
N GLY A 38 3.10 2.28 -5.87
CA GLY A 38 2.80 3.26 -6.94
C GLY A 38 2.71 2.64 -8.34
N LYS A 39 3.50 1.59 -8.62
CA LYS A 39 3.39 0.83 -9.87
C LYS A 39 2.11 -0.02 -9.93
N ALA A 40 1.67 -0.57 -8.79
CA ALA A 40 0.45 -1.36 -8.71
C ALA A 40 -0.82 -0.50 -8.73
N PHE A 41 -0.73 0.74 -8.22
CA PHE A 41 -1.83 1.68 -8.15
C PHE A 41 -1.45 3.02 -8.81
N PRO A 42 -1.34 3.07 -10.15
CA PRO A 42 -0.92 4.29 -10.86
C PRO A 42 -1.94 5.43 -10.77
N ALA A 43 -3.19 5.12 -10.42
CA ALA A 43 -4.26 6.09 -10.22
C ALA A 43 -4.25 6.72 -8.80
N VAL A 44 -3.29 6.34 -7.94
CA VAL A 44 -3.18 6.85 -6.58
C VAL A 44 -1.95 7.74 -6.47
N ASP A 45 -2.15 8.95 -5.94
CA ASP A 45 -1.07 9.89 -5.69
C ASP A 45 0.02 9.32 -4.77
N HIS A 46 1.27 9.65 -5.10
CA HIS A 46 2.42 9.19 -4.34
C HIS A 46 2.35 9.57 -2.86
N GLU A 47 1.88 10.79 -2.54
CA GLU A 47 1.72 11.24 -1.16
C GLU A 47 0.73 10.38 -0.37
N ARG A 48 -0.36 9.94 -1.02
CA ARG A 48 -1.38 9.07 -0.42
C ARG A 48 -0.82 7.69 -0.12
N ILE A 49 0.05 7.17 -0.99
CA ILE A 49 0.79 5.92 -0.79
C ILE A 49 1.77 6.04 0.38
N VAL A 50 2.53 7.15 0.45
CA VAL A 50 3.45 7.42 1.58
C VAL A 50 2.69 7.52 2.91
N ARG A 51 1.52 8.17 2.92
CA ARG A 51 0.65 8.22 4.10
C ARG A 51 0.22 6.82 4.54
N CYS A 52 -0.29 6.01 3.61
CA CYS A 52 -0.66 4.61 3.91
C CYS A 52 0.53 3.81 4.43
N PHE A 53 1.73 4.04 3.89
CA PHE A 53 2.96 3.40 4.34
C PHE A 53 3.35 3.81 5.76
N ASN A 54 3.26 5.09 6.10
CA ASN A 54 3.56 5.58 7.45
C ASN A 54 2.55 5.09 8.50
N GLU A 55 1.30 4.86 8.09
CA GLU A 55 0.26 4.25 8.93
C GLU A 55 0.42 2.74 9.10
N LEU A 56 1.26 2.08 8.30
CA LEU A 56 1.60 0.67 8.55
C LEU A 56 2.44 0.59 9.82
N ASP A 57 1.75 0.19 10.87
CA ASP A 57 2.23 0.14 12.24
C ASP A 57 3.72 -0.22 12.37
N SER A 58 4.39 0.57 13.19
CA SER A 58 5.82 0.58 13.51
C SER A 58 6.51 -0.77 13.80
N PRO A 59 5.87 -1.87 14.30
CA PRO A 59 6.57 -3.13 14.52
C PRO A 59 7.19 -3.76 13.26
N TYR A 60 6.63 -3.52 12.08
CA TYR A 60 7.18 -4.07 10.83
C TYR A 60 8.37 -3.28 10.29
N LEU A 61 8.40 -1.96 10.54
CA LEU A 61 9.49 -1.07 10.13
C LEU A 61 10.63 -1.03 11.16
N LYS A 62 10.34 -1.27 12.46
CA LYS A 62 11.35 -1.35 13.53
C LYS A 62 12.32 -2.53 13.38
N ARG A 63 12.02 -3.52 12.54
CA ARG A 63 12.88 -4.68 12.29
C ARG A 63 13.94 -4.48 11.19
N LEU A 64 14.07 -3.25 10.66
CA LEU A 64 15.03 -2.87 9.61
C LEU A 64 16.13 -1.91 10.09
N LYS A 65 16.25 -1.72 11.41
CA LYS A 65 17.44 -1.14 12.01
C LYS A 65 18.44 -2.23 12.37
#